data_AF-A0AAV4KRK2-F1
#
_entry.id   AF-A0AAV4KRK2-F1
#
_cell.length_a   1.000
_cell.length_b   1.000
_cell.length_c   1.000
_cell.angle_alpha   90.00
_cell.angle_beta   90.00
_cell.angle_gamma   90.00
#
_symmetry.space_group_name_H-M   'P 1'
#
loop_
_entity.id
_entity.type
_entity.pdbx_description
1 polymer ?
#
loop_
_entity_poly.entity_id
_entity_poly.type
_entity_poly.pdbx_seq_one_letter_code
_entity_poly.pdbx_strand_id
1 'polypeptide(L)' 'MDMNNPQDVGAAFGAMILGGTLNEEPPPPDSPLGRVRAFTARHGEDALRPEHIRAAQEGRPLLP' A
#
# COMPACT_ATOMS: atom_id res chain seq x y z
N MET A 1 3.63 14.06 6.76
CA MET A 1 4.19 14.51 5.47
C MET A 1 5.42 15.41 5.63
N ASP A 2 6.48 15.17 4.85
CA ASP A 2 7.65 16.05 4.66
C ASP A 2 7.67 16.62 3.23
N MET A 3 7.47 17.93 3.08
CA MET A 3 7.44 18.59 1.77
C MET A 3 8.82 18.76 1.10
N ASN A 4 9.89 18.30 1.74
CA ASN A 4 11.21 18.18 1.13
C ASN A 4 11.46 16.78 0.55
N ASN A 5 10.58 15.80 0.84
CA ASN A 5 10.64 14.47 0.25
C ASN A 5 9.88 14.44 -1.09
N PRO A 6 10.56 14.11 -2.21
CA PRO A 6 9.92 14.04 -3.52
C PRO A 6 8.71 13.11 -3.61
N GLN A 7 8.69 12.04 -2.81
CA GLN A 7 7.57 11.08 -2.80
C GLN A 7 6.33 11.66 -2.14
N ASP A 8 6.51 12.36 -1.01
CA ASP A 8 5.41 13.01 -0.29
C ASP A 8 4.81 14.14 -1.14
N VAL A 9 5.67 14.92 -1.82
CA VAL A 9 5.24 15.95 -2.78
C VAL A 9 4.47 15.33 -3.95
N GLY A 10 4.99 14.25 -4.53
CA GLY A 10 4.34 13.54 -5.63
C GLY A 10 2.98 12.97 -5.25
N ALA A 11 2.88 12.38 -4.06
CA ALA A 11 1.63 11.86 -3.51
C ALA A 11 0.61 12.99 -3.28
N ALA A 12 1.05 14.12 -2.70
CA ALA A 12 0.18 15.27 -2.44
C ALA A 12 -0.35 15.88 -3.74
N PHE A 13 0.53 16.04 -4.74
CA PHE A 13 0.14 16.48 -6.07
C PHE A 13 -0.85 15.51 -6.73
N GLY A 14 -0.59 14.21 -6.67
CA GLY A 14 -1.47 13.18 -7.23
C GLY A 14 -2.87 13.22 -6.59
N ALA A 15 -2.94 13.33 -5.27
CA ALA A 15 -4.21 13.46 -4.55
C ALA A 15 -4.99 14.71 -5.00
N MET A 16 -4.32 15.85 -5.16
CA MET A 16 -4.93 17.08 -5.66
C MET A 16 -5.53 16.92 -7.07
N ILE A 17 -4.78 16.34 -8.01
CA ILE A 17 -5.21 16.17 -9.40
C ILE A 17 -6.36 15.15 -9.52
N LEU A 18 -6.34 14.09 -8.71
CA LEU A 18 -7.35 13.03 -8.76
C LEU A 18 -8.59 13.33 -7.89
N GLY A 19 -8.62 14.48 -7.18
CA GLY A 19 -9.69 14.81 -6.23
C GLY A 19 -9.74 13.90 -5.01
N GLY A 20 -8.61 13.28 -4.67
CA GLY A 20 -8.46 12.38 -3.53
C GLY A 20 -7.94 13.09 -2.28
N THR A 21 -7.91 12.34 -1.18
CA THR A 21 -7.23 12.74 0.05
C THR A 21 -6.14 11.72 0.38
N LEU A 22 -5.02 12.20 0.93
CA LEU A 22 -3.99 11.31 1.46
C LEU A 22 -4.37 10.89 2.87
N ASN A 23 -4.30 9.58 3.12
CA ASN A 23 -4.43 9.02 4.45
C ASN A 23 -3.06 8.52 4.93
N GLU A 24 -2.57 9.06 6.04
CA GLU A 24 -1.30 8.66 6.68
C GLU A 24 -1.49 7.59 7.76
N GLU A 25 -2.74 7.27 8.12
CA GLU A 25 -3.05 6.21 9.08
C GLU A 25 -2.75 4.82 8.50
N PRO A 26 -2.54 3.81 9.36
CA PRO A 26 -2.44 2.43 8.91
C PRO A 26 -3.65 2.03 8.05
N PRO A 27 -3.43 1.33 6.93
CA PRO A 27 -4.53 0.88 6.10
C PRO A 27 -5.42 -0.10 6.87
N PRO A 28 -6.74 -0.12 6.62
CA PRO A 28 -7.64 -1.10 7.22
C PRO A 28 -7.12 -2.54 7.00
N PRO A 29 -7.16 -3.43 8.01
CA PRO A 29 -6.56 -4.76 7.90
C PRO A 29 -7.10 -5.63 6.76
N ASP A 30 -8.36 -5.42 6.39
CA ASP A 30 -9.07 -6.13 5.32
C ASP A 30 -8.88 -5.50 3.93
N SER A 31 -8.40 -4.26 3.86
CA SER A 31 -8.05 -3.62 2.60
C SER A 31 -6.94 -4.39 1.86
N PRO A 32 -6.85 -4.29 0.52
CA PRO A 32 -5.77 -4.91 -0.23
C PRO A 32 -4.37 -4.56 0.32
N LEU A 33 -4.13 -3.29 0.65
CA LEU A 33 -2.86 -2.85 1.21
C LEU A 33 -2.64 -3.37 2.64
N GLY A 34 -3.69 -3.40 3.47
CA GLY A 34 -3.63 -3.99 4.82
C GLY A 34 -3.22 -5.46 4.80
N ARG A 35 -3.77 -6.24 3.87
CA ARG A 35 -3.41 -7.65 3.67
C ARG A 35 -1.97 -7.84 3.21
N VAL A 36 -1.48 -6.98 2.32
CA VAL A 36 -0.06 -6.99 1.90
C VAL A 36 0.86 -6.66 3.07
N ARG A 37 0.56 -5.62 3.87
CA ARG A 37 1.35 -5.29 5.07
C ARG A 37 1.36 -6.42 6.09
N ALA A 38 0.23 -7.10 6.28
CA ALA A 38 0.15 -8.26 7.17
C ALA A 38 1.01 -9.44 6.68
N PHE A 39 1.08 -9.65 5.36
CA PHE A 39 1.94 -10.67 4.76
C PHE A 39 3.42 -10.34 4.95
N THR A 40 3.86 -9.13 4.64
CA THR A 40 5.27 -8.74 4.77
C THR A 40 5.72 -8.69 6.23
N ALA A 41 4.84 -8.34 7.17
CA ALA A 41 5.13 -8.42 8.59
C ALA A 41 5.42 -9.85 9.08
N ARG A 42 4.87 -10.87 8.41
CA ARG A 42 5.06 -12.29 8.76
C ARG A 42 6.20 -12.95 8.01
N HIS A 43 6.38 -12.61 6.74
CA HIS A 43 7.29 -13.32 5.83
C HIS A 43 8.52 -12.50 5.40
N GLY A 44 8.59 -11.22 5.80
CA GLY A 44 9.59 -10.27 5.35
C GLY A 44 9.20 -9.61 4.03
N GLU A 45 9.80 -8.44 3.75
CA GLU A 45 9.58 -7.71 2.49
C GLU A 45 10.17 -8.46 1.28
N ASP A 46 11.25 -9.21 1.48
CA ASP A 46 11.90 -10.01 0.42
C ASP A 46 11.01 -11.15 -0.11
N ALA A 47 9.99 -11.57 0.66
CA ALA A 47 9.01 -12.55 0.23
C ALA A 47 7.91 -11.94 -0.65
N LEU A 48 7.84 -10.60 -0.76
CA LEU A 48 6.80 -9.93 -1.52
C LEU A 48 7.05 -10.05 -3.03
N ARG A 49 6.14 -10.72 -3.73
CA ARG A 49 6.17 -10.86 -5.19
C ARG A 49 5.01 -10.11 -5.84
N PRO A 50 5.10 -9.72 -7.13
CA PRO A 50 4.02 -9.05 -7.84
C PRO A 50 2.68 -9.82 -7.79
N GLU A 51 2.71 -11.15 -7.72
CA GLU A 51 1.52 -11.99 -7.61
C GLU A 51 0.73 -11.73 -6.32
N HIS A 52 1.40 -11.33 -5.24
CA HIS A 52 0.74 -11.00 -3.97
C HIS A 52 -0.05 -9.71 -4.07
N ILE A 53 0.44 -8.73 -4.83
CA ILE A 53 -0.28 -7.48 -5.10
C ILE A 53 -1.54 -7.77 -5.90
N ARG A 54 -1.41 -8.59 -6.95
CA ARG A 54 -2.56 -9.02 -7.77
C ARG A 54 -3.57 -9.81 -6.94
N ALA A 55 -3.11 -10.75 -6.12
CA ALA A 55 -3.98 -11.51 -5.22
C ALA A 55 -4.73 -10.59 -4.25
N ALA A 56 -4.05 -9.61 -3.66
CA ALA A 56 -4.67 -8.62 -2.78
C ALA A 56 -5.76 -7.80 -3.48
N GLN A 57 -5.48 -7.31 -4.70
CA GLN A 57 -6.45 -6.57 -5.52
C GLN A 57 -7.68 -7.42 -5.88
N GLU A 58 -7.48 -8.70 -6.20
CA GLU A 58 -8.53 -9.63 -6.58
C GLU A 58 -9.26 -10.27 -5.38
N GLY A 59 -8.89 -9.90 -4.14
CA GLY A 59 -9.51 -10.48 -2.95
C GLY A 59 -9.03 -11.90 -2.61
N ARG A 60 -8.02 -12.43 -3.30
CA ARG A 60 -7.50 -13.79 -3.12
C ARG A 60 -6.49 -13.87 -1.96
N PRO A 61 -6.27 -15.07 -1.37
CA PRO A 61 -5.23 -15.27 -0.36
C PRO A 61 -3.82 -14.99 -0.89
N LEU A 62 -2.95 -14.45 -0.03
CA LEU A 62 -1.52 -14.26 -0.31
C LEU A 62 -0.78 -15.52 0.17
N LEU A 63 -0.25 -16.29 -0.78
CA LEU A 63 0.46 -17.54 -0.50
C LEU A 63 1.95 -17.25 -0.25
N PRO A 64 2.62 -18.01 0.65
CA PRO A 64 4.06 -17.89 0.89
C PRO A 64 4.94 -18.08 -0.37
#